data_AF-A0A936SVB2-F1
#
_entry.id   AF-A0A936SVB2-F1
#
_cell.length_a   1.000
_cell.length_b   1.000
_cell.length_c   1.000
_cell.angle_alpha   90.00
_cell.angle_beta   90.00
_cell.angle_gamma   90.00
#
_symmetry.space_group_name_H-M   'P 1'
#
loop_
_entity.id
_entity.type
_entity.pdbx_description
1 polymer ?
#
loop_
_entity_poly.entity_id
_entity_poly.type
_entity_poly.pdbx_seq_one_letter_code
_entity_poly.pdbx_strand_id
1 'polypeptide(L)'
;MSRYRYAARRHTLTICLLLVTLAAGTLAHAQEPERQRALVYGINAAMGNSYNGSFAPPSVSTIYLLADQTSVISPRMTQIYFWPITNEYKASWELLNDLVPGTLEISQNGQLIRQTTATSYTLNYTPRGTETDAQLFVGAEADAAQARFVARQQAYQAAISTYYQAQQAWLAAVDEANRRIRAGEQATLPPEPQQPEPIGVFSNGINQGMPIALPAGTYQLRLRGPDGAVVPSSERTLVVFAPRRTAIGYKVVPATRWTTPDQVDDLSDVILGQANSRLYLIPYVEREFPARAYSLLQNPQQQVGESSDWAWVIGEPVKAGRLELRAGGAPEQRVLTPYRVKQVPGTTLGYEIEAFVPDPSRPSAVPDLVGYPIQIDQPGSGFEIRMLSPEGQLLPGSARLVRTPATPPLGLLLLLAAVPLAVGAGVIIRRRTTMRLPRNIAA
;
A
#
# COMPACT_ATOMS: atom_id res chain seq x y z
N MET A 1 11.88 77.38 -13.20
CA MET A 1 12.63 76.58 -12.20
C MET A 1 11.75 75.89 -11.12
N SER A 2 10.49 75.49 -11.38
CA SER A 2 9.61 74.97 -10.30
C SER A 2 9.02 73.55 -10.51
N ARG A 3 9.06 72.96 -11.71
CA ARG A 3 8.43 71.64 -11.95
C ARG A 3 9.35 70.42 -11.93
N TYR A 4 10.67 70.59 -11.94
CA TYR A 4 11.63 69.47 -11.93
C TYR A 4 12.02 68.95 -10.55
N ARG A 5 11.72 69.70 -9.47
CA ARG A 5 12.12 69.31 -8.09
C ARG A 5 11.11 68.40 -7.37
N TYR A 6 9.89 68.26 -7.90
CA TYR A 6 8.85 67.43 -7.27
C TYR A 6 8.86 65.97 -7.76
N ALA A 7 9.29 65.69 -8.99
CA ALA A 7 9.38 64.34 -9.53
C ALA A 7 10.55 63.55 -8.93
N ALA A 8 11.72 64.18 -8.76
CA ALA A 8 12.90 63.55 -8.18
C ALA A 8 12.67 63.09 -6.73
N ARG A 9 11.96 63.90 -5.91
CA ARG A 9 11.65 63.55 -4.51
C ARG A 9 10.70 62.36 -4.37
N ARG A 10 9.73 62.21 -5.28
CA ARG A 10 8.82 61.05 -5.29
C ARG A 10 9.56 59.76 -5.63
N HIS A 11 10.46 59.78 -6.62
CA HIS A 11 11.24 58.59 -6.97
C HIS A 11 12.24 58.18 -5.88
N THR A 12 12.91 59.11 -5.21
CA THR A 12 13.77 58.76 -4.06
C THR A 12 12.99 58.21 -2.87
N LEU A 13 11.77 58.70 -2.61
CA LEU A 13 10.96 58.17 -1.51
C LEU A 13 10.46 56.76 -1.83
N THR A 14 10.04 56.51 -3.08
CA THR A 14 9.61 55.17 -3.53
C THR A 14 10.77 54.18 -3.53
N ILE A 15 11.97 54.59 -3.96
CA ILE A 15 13.17 53.73 -3.96
C ILE A 15 13.62 53.43 -2.52
N CYS A 16 13.59 54.41 -1.61
CA CYS A 16 13.87 54.16 -0.20
C CYS A 16 12.81 53.25 0.44
N LEU A 17 11.53 53.42 0.11
CA LEU A 17 10.47 52.54 0.61
C LEU A 17 10.63 51.10 0.08
N LEU A 18 11.04 50.95 -1.19
CA LEU A 18 11.32 49.64 -1.80
C LEU A 18 12.56 48.98 -1.18
N LEU A 19 13.60 49.75 -0.87
CA LEU A 19 14.80 49.25 -0.18
C LEU A 19 14.52 48.86 1.27
N VAL A 20 13.62 49.58 1.95
CA VAL A 20 13.16 49.20 3.30
C VAL A 20 12.27 47.96 3.27
N THR A 21 11.43 47.77 2.25
CA THR A 21 10.65 46.52 2.11
C THR A 21 11.50 45.33 1.66
N LEU A 22 12.57 45.55 0.86
CA LEU A 22 13.56 44.52 0.54
C LEU A 22 14.49 44.19 1.71
N ALA A 23 14.81 45.16 2.59
CA ALA A 23 15.60 44.92 3.81
C ALA A 23 14.75 44.37 4.97
N ALA A 24 13.44 44.62 4.98
CA ALA A 24 12.47 44.04 5.93
C ALA A 24 11.88 42.71 5.46
N GLY A 25 12.26 42.24 4.26
CA GLY A 25 12.11 40.84 3.89
C GLY A 25 12.96 40.03 4.84
N THR A 26 12.36 39.57 5.93
CA THR A 26 12.96 38.58 6.81
C THR A 26 13.52 37.49 5.92
N LEU A 27 14.85 37.34 5.95
CA LEU A 27 15.47 36.08 5.57
C LEU A 27 14.75 35.05 6.43
N ALA A 28 13.78 34.36 5.84
CA ALA A 28 13.18 33.18 6.41
C ALA A 28 14.29 32.12 6.36
N HIS A 29 15.26 32.27 7.26
CA HIS A 29 16.11 31.18 7.65
C HIS A 29 15.14 30.11 8.11
N ALA A 30 15.08 29.00 7.39
CA ALA A 30 14.42 27.80 7.88
C ALA A 30 15.05 27.52 9.24
N GLN A 31 14.34 27.88 10.31
CA GLN A 31 14.83 27.74 11.67
C GLN A 31 15.05 26.25 11.88
N GLU A 32 16.32 25.85 11.98
CA GLU A 32 16.65 24.44 12.19
C GLU A 32 15.96 24.02 13.48
N PRO A 33 15.08 22.99 13.44
CA PRO A 33 14.30 22.60 14.60
C PRO A 33 15.22 22.28 15.79
N GLU A 34 14.87 22.74 16.99
CA GLU A 34 15.64 22.43 18.19
C GLU A 34 15.66 20.91 18.40
N ARG A 35 16.87 20.34 18.34
CA ARG A 35 17.08 18.90 18.52
C ARG A 35 17.37 18.62 19.98
N GLN A 36 16.66 17.65 20.55
CA GLN A 36 16.87 17.18 21.92
C GLN A 36 17.27 15.72 21.94
N ARG A 37 18.20 15.35 22.83
CA ARG A 37 18.59 13.97 23.03
C ARG A 37 17.50 13.23 23.83
N ALA A 38 17.04 12.09 23.34
CA ALA A 38 15.96 11.33 23.95
C ALA A 38 16.13 9.81 23.79
N LEU A 39 15.68 9.08 24.81
CA LEU A 39 15.37 7.65 24.67
C LEU A 39 14.09 7.51 23.85
N VAL A 40 14.17 6.73 22.79
CA VAL A 40 13.05 6.36 21.94
C VAL A 40 12.99 4.85 21.77
N TYR A 41 11.84 4.32 21.38
CA TYR A 41 11.75 2.94 20.92
C TYR A 41 11.61 2.92 19.40
N GLY A 42 12.66 2.50 18.69
CA GLY A 42 12.54 2.12 17.28
C GLY A 42 11.72 0.84 17.16
N ILE A 43 10.78 0.81 16.23
CA ILE A 43 9.77 -0.25 16.11
C ILE A 43 9.81 -0.77 14.68
N ASN A 44 9.99 -2.07 14.51
CA ASN A 44 9.63 -2.78 13.28
C ASN A 44 8.43 -3.67 13.62
N ALA A 45 7.24 -3.14 13.42
CA ALA A 45 5.98 -3.83 13.72
C ALA A 45 5.63 -4.77 12.56
N ALA A 46 5.32 -6.03 12.89
CA ALA A 46 4.84 -6.97 11.90
C ALA A 46 3.42 -6.60 11.43
N MET A 47 3.21 -6.68 10.12
CA MET A 47 1.96 -6.32 9.44
C MET A 47 1.66 -7.36 8.35
N GLY A 48 1.31 -8.58 8.75
CA GLY A 48 1.00 -9.66 7.82
C GLY A 48 2.25 -10.13 7.07
N ASN A 49 2.35 -9.84 5.77
CA ASN A 49 3.52 -10.15 4.95
C ASN A 49 4.56 -9.01 4.89
N SER A 50 4.40 -7.96 5.69
CA SER A 50 5.29 -6.79 5.67
C SER A 50 5.70 -6.36 7.08
N TYR A 51 6.62 -5.40 7.17
CA TYR A 51 7.00 -4.74 8.42
C TYR A 51 6.89 -3.22 8.25
N ASN A 52 6.34 -2.55 9.25
CA ASN A 52 6.32 -1.10 9.34
C ASN A 52 7.40 -0.62 10.31
N GLY A 53 8.33 0.17 9.78
CA GLY A 53 9.35 0.86 10.54
C GLY A 53 8.84 2.19 11.07
N SER A 54 8.78 2.36 12.38
CA SER A 54 8.39 3.60 13.05
C SER A 54 9.17 3.78 14.35
N PHE A 55 8.84 4.81 15.14
CA PHE A 55 9.39 4.93 16.49
C PHE A 55 8.42 5.62 17.44
N ALA A 56 8.55 5.30 18.73
CA ALA A 56 7.82 5.95 19.81
C ALA A 56 8.75 6.92 20.58
N PRO A 57 8.56 8.25 20.45
CA PRO A 57 9.27 9.24 21.27
C PRO A 57 8.81 9.24 22.74
N PRO A 58 9.43 10.03 23.63
CA PRO A 58 8.99 10.16 25.02
C PRO A 58 7.53 10.59 25.19
N SER A 59 6.96 11.36 24.26
CA SER A 59 5.57 11.80 24.30
C SER A 59 4.56 10.69 23.99
N VAL A 60 5.00 9.57 23.42
CA VAL A 60 4.15 8.42 23.12
C VAL A 60 4.26 7.41 24.26
N SER A 61 3.19 7.26 25.03
CA SER A 61 3.15 6.37 26.21
C SER A 61 2.80 4.92 25.88
N THR A 62 2.24 4.66 24.70
CA THR A 62 1.70 3.34 24.33
C THR A 62 2.24 2.89 22.97
N ILE A 63 2.68 1.63 22.90
CA ILE A 63 3.12 0.96 21.66
C ILE A 63 2.08 -0.09 21.30
N TYR A 64 1.76 -0.22 20.01
CA TYR A 64 0.77 -1.16 19.49
C TYR A 64 1.44 -2.18 18.56
N LEU A 65 1.19 -3.48 18.80
CA LEU A 65 1.72 -4.58 17.98
C LEU A 65 0.63 -5.60 17.64
N LEU A 66 0.83 -6.39 16.59
CA LEU A 66 -0.05 -7.52 16.27
C LEU A 66 0.28 -8.74 17.14
N ALA A 67 -0.77 -9.44 17.57
CA ALA A 67 -0.65 -10.73 18.23
C ALA A 67 -0.14 -11.81 17.27
N ASP A 68 0.54 -12.82 17.82
CA ASP A 68 1.01 -14.01 17.12
C ASP A 68 1.97 -13.74 15.93
N GLN A 69 2.50 -12.52 15.86
CA GLN A 69 3.55 -12.12 14.93
C GLN A 69 4.74 -11.56 15.70
N THR A 70 5.95 -11.78 15.19
CA THR A 70 7.15 -11.28 15.83
C THR A 70 7.43 -9.87 15.34
N SER A 71 7.34 -8.88 16.22
CA SER A 71 7.81 -7.52 15.97
C SER A 71 9.15 -7.29 16.66
N VAL A 72 9.92 -6.29 16.24
CA VAL A 72 11.18 -5.94 16.92
C VAL A 72 11.08 -4.54 17.51
N ILE A 73 11.35 -4.42 18.81
CA ILE A 73 11.48 -3.15 19.51
C ILE A 73 12.95 -2.90 19.83
N SER A 74 13.44 -1.69 19.57
CA SER A 74 14.83 -1.30 19.80
C SER A 74 14.88 -0.04 20.65
N PRO A 75 15.19 -0.12 21.96
CA PRO A 75 15.42 1.08 22.77
C PRO A 75 16.69 1.77 22.28
N ARG A 76 16.55 3.00 21.79
CA ARG A 76 17.66 3.76 21.21
C ARG A 76 17.75 5.13 21.82
N MET A 77 18.98 5.60 22.00
CA MET A 77 19.27 6.99 22.28
C MET A 77 19.51 7.69 20.95
N THR A 78 18.76 8.76 20.68
CA THR A 78 18.88 9.55 19.44
C THR A 78 18.61 11.03 19.72
N GLN A 79 18.78 11.87 18.71
CA GLN A 79 18.27 13.24 18.73
C GLN A 79 16.90 13.27 18.03
N ILE A 80 15.91 13.85 18.70
CA ILE A 80 14.58 14.08 18.11
C ILE A 80 14.31 15.57 17.99
N TYR A 81 13.51 15.95 17.00
CA TYR A 81 13.00 17.29 16.84
C TYR A 81 11.55 17.25 16.38
N PHE A 82 10.77 18.25 16.78
CA PHE A 82 9.38 18.36 16.39
C PHE A 82 9.28 18.97 14.97
N TRP A 83 8.51 18.34 14.10
CA TRP A 83 8.25 18.80 12.73
C TRP A 83 6.82 19.33 12.61
N PRO A 84 6.63 20.66 12.56
CA PRO A 84 5.28 21.26 12.66
C PRO A 84 4.35 20.88 11.50
N ILE A 85 4.88 20.59 10.30
CA ILE A 85 4.05 20.30 9.12
C ILE A 85 3.32 18.97 9.29
N THR A 86 3.97 17.95 9.86
CA THR A 86 3.33 16.65 10.13
C THR A 86 2.85 16.51 11.57
N ASN A 87 3.10 17.51 12.43
CA ASN A 87 2.75 17.50 13.85
C ASN A 87 3.33 16.27 14.60
N GLU A 88 4.58 15.91 14.27
CA GLU A 88 5.26 14.70 14.77
C GLU A 88 6.70 14.99 15.14
N TYR A 89 7.27 14.19 16.04
CA TYR A 89 8.71 14.12 16.19
C TYR A 89 9.34 13.31 15.06
N LYS A 90 10.47 13.83 14.54
CA LYS A 90 11.38 13.12 13.66
C LYS A 90 12.65 12.77 14.43
N ALA A 91 13.27 11.66 14.09
CA ALA A 91 14.50 11.18 14.70
C ALA A 91 15.66 11.32 13.71
N SER A 92 16.77 11.85 14.20
CA SER A 92 18.02 11.97 13.45
C SER A 92 18.91 10.75 13.69
N TRP A 93 18.51 9.63 13.08
CA TRP A 93 19.24 8.35 13.16
C TRP A 93 20.64 8.42 12.55
N GLU A 94 20.87 9.37 11.65
CA GLU A 94 22.16 9.66 11.06
C GLU A 94 23.13 10.38 12.01
N LEU A 95 22.60 11.13 13.00
CA LEU A 95 23.42 11.86 13.96
C LEU A 95 23.71 11.05 15.23
N LEU A 96 22.70 10.33 15.74
CA LEU A 96 22.82 9.51 16.94
C LEU A 96 21.84 8.36 16.86
N ASN A 97 22.32 7.13 17.01
CA ASN A 97 21.48 5.94 16.85
C ASN A 97 22.00 4.78 17.69
N ASP A 98 22.26 5.08 18.95
CA ASP A 98 22.91 4.14 19.87
C ASP A 98 21.85 3.25 20.51
N LEU A 99 22.07 1.94 20.45
CA LEU A 99 21.26 1.00 21.23
C LEU A 99 21.52 1.24 22.72
N VAL A 100 20.46 1.39 23.50
CA VAL A 100 20.59 1.53 24.96
C VAL A 100 20.75 0.13 25.57
N PRO A 101 21.88 -0.14 26.27
CA PRO A 101 22.13 -1.45 26.84
C PRO A 101 21.15 -1.76 27.96
N GLY A 102 20.69 -3.00 28.03
CA GLY A 102 19.79 -3.45 29.08
C GLY A 102 18.96 -4.67 28.69
N THR A 103 18.10 -5.06 29.61
CA THR A 103 17.09 -6.12 29.44
C THR A 103 15.72 -5.48 29.39
N LEU A 104 14.96 -5.78 28.34
CA LEU A 104 13.57 -5.36 28.23
C LEU A 104 12.71 -6.28 29.10
N GLU A 105 12.05 -5.70 30.09
CA GLU A 105 11.10 -6.40 30.94
C GLU A 105 9.68 -6.13 30.47
N ILE A 106 8.93 -7.20 30.27
CA ILE A 106 7.52 -7.15 29.90
C ILE A 106 6.73 -7.81 31.02
N SER A 107 5.77 -7.07 31.57
CA SER A 107 4.93 -7.50 32.68
C SER A 107 3.46 -7.36 32.34
N GLN A 108 2.63 -8.17 32.98
CA GLN A 108 1.18 -8.12 32.90
C GLN A 108 0.61 -8.20 34.31
N ASN A 109 -0.28 -7.29 34.67
CA ASN A 109 -0.89 -7.25 36.02
C ASN A 109 0.15 -7.29 37.16
N GLY A 110 1.29 -6.62 36.98
CA GLY A 110 2.39 -6.57 37.95
C GLY A 110 3.29 -7.82 37.97
N GLN A 111 2.96 -8.87 37.23
CA GLN A 111 3.80 -10.07 37.10
C GLN A 111 4.70 -9.96 35.87
N LEU A 112 5.99 -10.23 36.06
CA LEU A 112 6.95 -10.31 34.96
C LEU A 112 6.66 -11.56 34.12
N ILE A 113 6.32 -11.37 32.85
CA ILE A 113 5.97 -12.48 31.93
C ILE A 113 7.10 -12.82 30.96
N ARG A 114 7.97 -11.85 30.66
CA ARG A 114 9.08 -12.04 29.73
C ARG A 114 10.20 -11.04 30.01
N GLN A 115 11.43 -11.52 29.84
CA GLN A 115 12.63 -10.72 29.73
C GLN A 115 13.30 -11.02 28.40
N THR A 116 13.78 -10.00 27.70
CA THR A 116 14.48 -10.18 26.44
C THR A 116 15.62 -9.18 26.32
N THR A 117 16.75 -9.65 25.79
CA THR A 117 17.92 -8.82 25.52
C THR A 117 17.99 -8.50 24.03
N ALA A 118 18.82 -7.54 23.67
CA ALA A 118 19.08 -7.28 22.26
C ALA A 118 19.71 -8.50 21.58
N THR A 119 19.28 -8.75 20.35
CA THR A 119 19.83 -9.75 19.44
C THR A 119 19.92 -9.16 18.03
N SER A 120 20.82 -9.73 17.22
CA SER A 120 20.89 -9.44 15.80
C SER A 120 19.56 -9.75 15.12
N TYR A 121 19.15 -8.91 14.18
CA TYR A 121 18.06 -9.18 13.26
C TYR A 121 18.32 -8.53 11.89
N THR A 122 17.69 -9.07 10.85
CA THR A 122 17.65 -8.46 9.51
C THR A 122 16.27 -8.69 8.89
N LEU A 123 15.83 -7.74 8.08
CA LEU A 123 14.62 -7.83 7.27
C LEU A 123 15.03 -7.96 5.81
N ASN A 124 14.59 -9.05 5.18
CA ASN A 124 14.74 -9.25 3.74
C ASN A 124 13.41 -8.98 3.04
N TYR A 125 13.47 -8.23 1.95
CA TYR A 125 12.33 -7.80 1.15
C TYR A 125 12.41 -8.44 -0.23
N THR A 126 11.33 -9.08 -0.67
CA THR A 126 11.22 -9.73 -1.99
C THR A 126 10.07 -9.11 -2.77
N PRO A 127 10.33 -8.43 -3.91
CA PRO A 127 9.28 -7.88 -4.75
C PRO A 127 8.36 -8.98 -5.32
N ARG A 128 7.06 -8.69 -5.44
CA ARG A 128 6.04 -9.52 -6.09
C ARG A 128 5.09 -8.62 -6.88
N GLY A 129 5.39 -8.38 -8.16
CA GLY A 129 4.61 -7.44 -8.98
C GLY A 129 4.62 -6.04 -8.37
N THR A 130 3.45 -5.55 -7.94
CA THR A 130 3.30 -4.26 -7.24
C THR A 130 3.44 -4.35 -5.72
N GLU A 131 3.61 -5.56 -5.16
CA GLU A 131 3.71 -5.80 -3.72
C GLU A 131 5.14 -6.20 -3.30
N THR A 132 5.42 -6.23 -2.00
CA THR A 132 6.71 -6.67 -1.45
C THR A 132 6.48 -7.48 -0.18
N ASP A 133 7.00 -8.70 -0.15
CA ASP A 133 7.00 -9.53 1.06
C ASP A 133 8.26 -9.22 1.88
N ALA A 134 8.11 -9.09 3.19
CA ALA A 134 9.20 -8.93 4.13
C ALA A 134 9.31 -10.14 5.06
N GLN A 135 10.53 -10.62 5.26
CA GLN A 135 10.84 -11.72 6.17
C GLN A 135 11.85 -11.26 7.23
N LEU A 136 11.49 -11.47 8.49
CA LEU A 136 12.37 -11.23 9.64
C LEU A 136 13.19 -12.47 9.94
N PHE A 137 14.50 -12.26 10.09
CA PHE A 137 15.43 -13.25 10.63
C PHE A 137 16.04 -12.71 11.92
N VAL A 138 16.24 -13.57 12.92
CA VAL A 138 16.69 -13.19 14.26
C VAL A 138 17.84 -14.09 14.71
N GLY A 139 18.80 -13.52 15.46
CA GLY A 139 19.95 -14.22 15.99
C GLY A 139 20.82 -14.81 14.87
N ALA A 140 21.25 -16.06 15.02
CA ALA A 140 22.08 -16.74 14.03
C ALA A 140 21.44 -16.83 12.64
N GLU A 141 20.09 -16.87 12.55
CA GLU A 141 19.40 -16.84 11.27
C GLU A 141 19.57 -15.50 10.56
N ALA A 142 19.68 -14.40 11.31
CA ALA A 142 19.93 -13.08 10.75
C ALA A 142 21.30 -13.02 10.09
N ASP A 143 22.33 -13.50 10.79
CA ASP A 143 23.69 -13.55 10.26
C ASP A 143 23.78 -14.43 9.02
N ALA A 144 23.12 -15.60 9.03
CA ALA A 144 23.04 -16.49 7.88
C ALA A 144 22.28 -15.85 6.70
N ALA A 145 21.17 -15.15 6.96
CA ALA A 145 20.41 -14.45 5.93
C ALA A 145 21.21 -13.30 5.29
N GLN A 146 21.93 -12.52 6.11
CA GLN A 146 22.79 -11.45 5.61
C GLN A 146 23.96 -12.01 4.81
N ALA A 147 24.61 -13.08 5.27
CA ALA A 147 25.69 -13.73 4.53
C ALA A 147 25.21 -14.24 3.16
N ARG A 148 24.01 -14.84 3.08
CA ARG A 148 23.39 -15.23 1.80
C ARG A 148 23.15 -14.04 0.88
N PHE A 149 22.67 -12.92 1.42
CA PHE A 149 22.44 -11.71 0.64
C PHE A 149 23.74 -11.12 0.08
N VAL A 150 24.79 -11.00 0.92
CA VAL A 150 26.11 -10.52 0.50
C VAL A 150 26.71 -11.42 -0.57
N ALA A 151 26.62 -12.75 -0.42
CA ALA A 151 27.09 -13.69 -1.42
C ALA A 151 26.36 -13.51 -2.78
N ARG A 152 25.04 -13.26 -2.76
CA ARG A 152 24.29 -12.95 -3.99
C ARG A 152 24.71 -11.63 -4.62
N GLN A 153 24.98 -10.59 -3.82
CA GLN A 153 25.50 -9.32 -4.33
C GLN A 153 26.84 -9.50 -5.04
N GLN A 154 27.76 -10.24 -4.43
CA GLN A 154 29.07 -10.52 -5.02
C GLN A 154 28.94 -11.34 -6.32
N ALA A 155 28.12 -12.40 -6.32
CA ALA A 155 27.86 -13.19 -7.51
C ALA A 155 27.25 -12.36 -8.65
N TYR A 156 26.28 -11.50 -8.34
CA TYR A 156 25.66 -10.60 -9.32
C TYR A 156 26.66 -9.58 -9.87
N GLN A 157 27.50 -8.98 -9.02
CA GLN A 157 28.56 -8.06 -9.46
C GLN A 157 29.58 -8.74 -10.39
N ALA A 158 29.95 -9.98 -10.11
CA ALA A 158 30.83 -10.76 -10.99
C ALA A 158 30.13 -11.08 -12.34
N ALA A 159 28.86 -11.47 -12.30
CA ALA A 159 28.09 -11.80 -13.48
C ALA A 159 27.85 -10.57 -14.38
N ILE A 160 27.54 -9.40 -13.79
CA ILE A 160 27.31 -8.18 -14.58
C ILE A 160 28.61 -7.69 -15.23
N SER A 161 29.75 -7.83 -14.54
CA SER A 161 31.06 -7.54 -15.11
C SER A 161 31.36 -8.44 -16.33
N THR A 162 31.11 -9.75 -16.19
CA THR A 162 31.27 -10.73 -17.28
C THR A 162 30.35 -10.42 -18.46
N TYR A 163 29.09 -10.06 -18.18
CA TYR A 163 28.12 -9.66 -19.20
C TYR A 163 28.58 -8.44 -20.00
N TYR A 164 29.05 -7.38 -19.34
CA TYR A 164 29.51 -6.19 -20.06
C TYR A 164 30.74 -6.46 -20.93
N GLN A 165 31.66 -7.32 -20.48
CA GLN A 165 32.79 -7.77 -21.31
C GLN A 165 32.29 -8.54 -22.54
N ALA A 166 31.35 -9.47 -22.35
CA ALA A 166 30.75 -10.22 -23.45
C ALA A 166 29.96 -9.32 -24.41
N GLN A 167 29.28 -8.30 -23.91
CA GLN A 167 28.52 -7.33 -24.70
C GLN A 167 29.45 -6.48 -25.59
N GLN A 168 30.58 -6.05 -25.05
CA GLN A 168 31.60 -5.34 -25.84
C GLN A 168 32.18 -6.22 -26.96
N ALA A 169 32.53 -7.47 -26.64
CA ALA A 169 33.02 -8.43 -27.63
C ALA A 169 31.97 -8.75 -28.70
N TRP A 170 30.70 -8.88 -28.30
CA TRP A 170 29.58 -9.11 -29.21
C TRP A 170 29.37 -7.94 -30.16
N LEU A 171 29.37 -6.69 -29.68
CA LEU A 171 29.26 -5.50 -30.53
C LEU A 171 30.37 -5.45 -31.58
N ALA A 172 31.62 -5.72 -31.19
CA ALA A 172 32.74 -5.77 -32.11
C ALA A 172 32.58 -6.87 -33.18
N ALA A 173 32.08 -8.04 -32.79
CA ALA A 173 31.84 -9.16 -33.69
C ALA A 173 30.65 -8.91 -34.64
N VAL A 174 29.59 -8.23 -34.18
CA VAL A 174 28.47 -7.77 -35.03
C VAL A 174 28.95 -6.75 -36.06
N ASP A 175 29.78 -5.78 -35.66
CA ASP A 175 30.34 -4.79 -36.59
C ASP A 175 31.25 -5.42 -37.65
N GLU A 176 32.07 -6.40 -37.27
CA GLU A 176 32.88 -7.18 -38.20
C GLU A 176 32.01 -8.00 -39.16
N ALA A 177 31.03 -8.75 -38.65
CA ALA A 177 30.10 -9.52 -39.48
C ALA A 177 29.35 -8.63 -40.47
N ASN A 178 28.88 -7.45 -40.02
CA ASN A 178 28.21 -6.48 -40.88
C ASN A 178 29.13 -5.92 -41.98
N ARG A 179 30.42 -5.69 -41.69
CA ARG A 179 31.41 -5.27 -42.71
C ARG A 179 31.60 -6.36 -43.77
N ARG A 180 31.75 -7.62 -43.35
CA ARG A 180 31.92 -8.76 -44.26
C ARG A 180 30.68 -8.98 -45.14
N ILE A 181 29.48 -8.89 -44.56
CA ILE A 181 28.22 -8.96 -45.31
C ILE A 181 28.13 -7.86 -46.37
N ARG A 182 28.51 -6.61 -46.04
CA ARG A 182 28.55 -5.50 -47.03
C ARG A 182 29.57 -5.71 -48.14
N ALA A 183 30.66 -6.42 -47.87
CA ALA A 183 31.66 -6.81 -48.86
C ALA A 183 31.21 -8.00 -49.73
N GLY A 184 30.01 -8.55 -49.52
CA GLY A 184 29.48 -9.70 -50.26
C GLY A 184 29.90 -11.06 -49.71
N GLU A 185 30.53 -11.10 -48.53
CA GLU A 185 30.91 -12.35 -47.87
C GLU A 185 29.78 -12.90 -46.99
N GLN A 186 29.73 -14.22 -46.84
CA GLN A 186 28.82 -14.87 -45.90
C GLN A 186 29.38 -14.76 -44.47
N ALA A 187 28.63 -14.13 -43.56
CA ALA A 187 28.96 -14.07 -42.14
C ALA A 187 27.73 -14.35 -41.27
N THR A 188 27.95 -14.98 -40.13
CA THR A 188 26.91 -15.29 -39.14
C THR A 188 27.02 -14.35 -37.95
N LEU A 189 25.90 -13.78 -37.52
CA LEU A 189 25.86 -12.93 -36.34
C LEU A 189 25.97 -13.80 -35.07
N PRO A 190 26.85 -13.47 -34.12
CA PRO A 190 26.92 -14.17 -32.85
C PRO A 190 25.64 -13.93 -32.02
N PRO A 191 25.23 -14.88 -31.17
CA PRO A 191 24.11 -14.67 -30.25
C PRO A 191 24.43 -13.55 -29.26
N GLU A 192 23.43 -12.72 -28.96
CA GLU A 192 23.56 -11.66 -27.97
C GLU A 192 23.81 -12.26 -26.58
N PRO A 193 24.78 -11.74 -25.80
CA PRO A 193 25.00 -12.19 -24.44
C PRO A 193 23.76 -11.93 -23.59
N GLN A 194 23.46 -12.86 -22.67
CA GLN A 194 22.32 -12.73 -21.78
C GLN A 194 22.67 -11.91 -20.55
N GLN A 195 21.85 -10.92 -20.23
CA GLN A 195 21.99 -10.12 -19.02
C GLN A 195 21.73 -11.00 -17.78
N PRO A 196 22.56 -10.91 -16.73
CA PRO A 196 22.35 -11.68 -15.51
C PRO A 196 21.09 -11.22 -14.78
N GLU A 197 20.42 -12.18 -14.13
CA GLU A 197 19.22 -11.93 -13.36
C GLU A 197 19.49 -11.02 -12.16
N PRO A 198 18.60 -10.06 -11.86
CA PRO A 198 18.74 -9.22 -10.67
C PRO A 198 18.62 -10.07 -9.40
N ILE A 199 19.20 -9.58 -8.30
CA ILE A 199 19.28 -10.31 -7.01
C ILE A 199 17.91 -10.73 -6.45
N GLY A 200 16.85 -9.99 -6.81
CA GLY A 200 15.45 -10.29 -6.46
C GLY A 200 15.10 -10.15 -4.98
N VAL A 201 16.07 -9.80 -4.14
CA VAL A 201 15.92 -9.61 -2.69
C VAL A 201 16.69 -8.36 -2.28
N PHE A 202 16.14 -7.59 -1.36
CA PHE A 202 16.79 -6.47 -0.68
C PHE A 202 16.92 -6.78 0.82
N SER A 203 17.99 -6.33 1.47
CA SER A 203 18.20 -6.48 2.92
C SER A 203 18.45 -5.12 3.57
N ASN A 204 17.91 -4.91 4.76
CA ASN A 204 18.23 -3.72 5.56
C ASN A 204 19.50 -3.87 6.42
N GLY A 205 20.22 -4.98 6.27
CA GLY A 205 21.44 -5.28 7.01
C GLY A 205 21.21 -5.76 8.45
N ILE A 206 22.31 -6.13 9.11
CA ILE A 206 22.27 -6.57 10.51
C ILE A 206 22.03 -5.38 11.43
N ASN A 207 20.94 -5.47 12.19
CA ASN A 207 20.52 -4.51 13.19
C ASN A 207 20.45 -5.19 14.57
N GLN A 208 20.42 -4.40 15.64
CA GLN A 208 20.23 -4.89 17.01
C GLN A 208 18.88 -4.43 17.56
N GLY A 209 18.14 -5.35 18.17
CA GLY A 209 16.81 -5.10 18.73
C GLY A 209 16.29 -6.29 19.53
N MET A 210 15.13 -6.12 20.14
CA MET A 210 14.48 -7.09 21.01
C MET A 210 13.21 -7.64 20.31
N PRO A 211 13.20 -8.91 19.88
CA PRO A 211 12.03 -9.53 19.27
C PRO A 211 10.95 -9.75 20.33
N ILE A 212 9.72 -9.39 19.99
CA ILE A 212 8.53 -9.51 20.81
C ILE A 212 7.48 -10.28 20.02
N ALA A 213 7.08 -11.42 20.58
CA ALA A 213 5.93 -12.20 20.14
C ALA A 213 5.12 -12.53 21.39
N LEU A 214 3.94 -11.93 21.49
CA LEU A 214 3.04 -12.03 22.64
C LEU A 214 1.62 -12.29 22.14
N PRO A 215 0.78 -12.96 22.95
CA PRO A 215 -0.65 -13.03 22.67
C PRO A 215 -1.31 -11.66 22.85
N ALA A 216 -2.53 -11.51 22.35
CA ALA A 216 -3.31 -10.30 22.54
C ALA A 216 -3.49 -9.96 24.03
N GLY A 217 -3.30 -8.69 24.40
CA GLY A 217 -3.38 -8.21 25.77
C GLY A 217 -2.71 -6.85 25.94
N THR A 218 -2.87 -6.30 27.15
CA THR A 218 -2.19 -5.07 27.57
C THR A 218 -1.09 -5.43 28.56
N TYR A 219 0.10 -4.90 28.30
CA TYR A 219 1.33 -5.18 29.03
C TYR A 219 2.01 -3.87 29.44
N GLN A 220 2.93 -3.97 30.38
CA GLN A 220 3.85 -2.89 30.75
C GLN A 220 5.26 -3.28 30.33
N LEU A 221 5.91 -2.38 29.60
CA LEU A 221 7.23 -2.51 29.04
C LEU A 221 8.16 -1.52 29.74
N ARG A 222 9.34 -1.97 30.17
CA ARG A 222 10.40 -1.10 30.71
C ARG A 222 11.78 -1.66 30.40
N LEU A 223 12.77 -0.79 30.31
CA LEU A 223 14.16 -1.20 30.12
C LEU A 223 14.88 -1.20 31.46
N ARG A 224 15.49 -2.32 31.84
CA ARG A 224 16.38 -2.42 32.99
C ARG A 224 17.83 -2.35 32.51
N GLY A 225 18.59 -1.38 33.03
CA GLY A 225 19.99 -1.20 32.72
C GLY A 225 20.87 -2.33 33.28
N PRO A 226 22.15 -2.39 32.86
CA PRO A 226 23.11 -3.38 33.37
C PRO A 226 23.37 -3.28 34.89
N ASP A 227 23.15 -2.10 35.47
CA ASP A 227 23.22 -1.81 36.89
C ASP A 227 21.99 -2.29 37.69
N GLY A 228 21.00 -2.86 37.00
CA GLY A 228 19.74 -3.31 37.59
C GLY A 228 18.73 -2.19 37.81
N ALA A 229 19.04 -0.92 37.50
CA ALA A 229 18.11 0.19 37.61
C ALA A 229 17.15 0.25 36.41
N VAL A 230 15.96 0.82 36.59
CA VAL A 230 15.07 1.11 35.45
C VAL A 230 15.62 2.33 34.72
N VAL A 231 15.82 2.20 33.41
CA VAL A 231 16.30 3.30 32.57
C VAL A 231 15.24 4.41 32.57
N PRO A 232 15.59 5.67 32.88
CA PRO A 232 14.64 6.77 32.91
C PRO A 232 13.86 6.91 31.60
N SER A 233 12.56 7.22 31.71
CA SER A 233 11.67 7.41 30.57
C SER A 233 11.52 6.20 29.65
N SER A 234 11.89 5.00 30.10
CA SER A 234 11.76 3.76 29.32
C SER A 234 10.40 3.08 29.46
N GLU A 235 9.60 3.43 30.46
CA GLU A 235 8.32 2.77 30.73
C GLU A 235 7.27 3.10 29.67
N ARG A 236 6.61 2.08 29.13
CA ARG A 236 5.54 2.20 28.13
C ARG A 236 4.45 1.18 28.40
N THR A 237 3.22 1.52 28.05
CA THR A 237 2.18 0.52 27.85
C THR A 237 2.41 -0.16 26.51
N LEU A 238 2.30 -1.48 26.46
CA LEU A 238 2.34 -2.25 25.22
C LEU A 238 0.97 -2.92 25.02
N VAL A 239 0.28 -2.56 23.95
CA VAL A 239 -1.00 -3.16 23.56
C VAL A 239 -0.75 -4.10 22.38
N VAL A 240 -1.04 -5.38 22.58
CA VAL A 240 -0.97 -6.39 21.53
C VAL A 240 -2.39 -6.78 21.18
N PHE A 241 -2.76 -6.74 19.91
CA PHE A 241 -4.13 -7.00 19.47
C PHE A 241 -4.18 -7.98 18.30
N ALA A 242 -5.25 -8.75 18.26
CA ALA A 242 -5.53 -9.73 17.22
C ALA A 242 -6.66 -9.23 16.32
N PRO A 243 -6.77 -9.73 15.08
CA PRO A 243 -7.96 -9.49 14.29
C PRO A 243 -9.18 -10.14 14.96
N ARG A 244 -10.35 -9.49 14.86
CA ARG A 244 -11.62 -10.05 15.33
C ARG A 244 -12.20 -11.05 14.33
N ARG A 245 -12.02 -10.78 13.04
CA ARG A 245 -12.53 -11.59 11.93
C ARG A 245 -11.47 -11.77 10.86
N THR A 246 -11.57 -12.88 10.13
CA THR A 246 -10.79 -13.15 8.93
C THR A 246 -11.75 -13.61 7.84
N ALA A 247 -11.59 -13.06 6.64
CA ALA A 247 -12.43 -13.33 5.48
C ALA A 247 -11.58 -13.31 4.20
N ILE A 248 -12.24 -13.42 3.05
CA ILE A 248 -11.63 -13.27 1.73
C ILE A 248 -12.24 -12.05 1.05
N GLY A 249 -11.40 -11.08 0.71
CA GLY A 249 -11.74 -9.93 -0.13
C GLY A 249 -11.20 -10.11 -1.55
N TYR A 250 -11.52 -9.17 -2.44
CA TYR A 250 -11.13 -9.23 -3.85
C TYR A 250 -10.63 -7.90 -4.38
N LYS A 251 -9.47 -7.92 -5.07
CA LYS A 251 -9.09 -6.83 -5.98
C LYS A 251 -9.73 -7.16 -7.32
N VAL A 252 -10.56 -6.25 -7.82
CA VAL A 252 -11.26 -6.37 -9.09
C VAL A 252 -10.46 -5.58 -10.11
N VAL A 253 -9.89 -6.28 -11.09
CA VAL A 253 -9.11 -5.68 -12.18
C VAL A 253 -9.96 -5.70 -13.46
N PRO A 254 -10.49 -4.57 -13.92
CA PRO A 254 -11.12 -4.49 -15.24
C PRO A 254 -10.08 -4.66 -16.35
N ALA A 255 -10.44 -5.38 -17.42
CA ALA A 255 -9.56 -5.54 -18.58
C ALA A 255 -9.11 -4.21 -19.23
N THR A 256 -9.91 -3.15 -19.08
CA THR A 256 -9.67 -1.83 -19.65
C THR A 256 -8.88 -0.87 -18.74
N ARG A 257 -8.77 -1.17 -17.44
CA ARG A 257 -8.12 -0.30 -16.44
C ARG A 257 -7.40 -1.15 -15.39
N TRP A 258 -6.22 -1.63 -15.74
CA TRP A 258 -5.49 -2.52 -14.85
C TRP A 258 -4.71 -1.79 -13.72
N THR A 259 -4.29 -0.54 -13.95
CA THR A 259 -3.45 0.23 -13.01
C THR A 259 -4.19 0.78 -11.79
N THR A 260 -5.51 0.65 -11.75
CA THR A 260 -6.35 1.16 -10.65
C THR A 260 -7.44 0.13 -10.37
N PRO A 261 -7.09 -0.99 -9.73
CA PRO A 261 -8.07 -2.00 -9.35
C PRO A 261 -9.05 -1.46 -8.32
N ASP A 262 -10.29 -1.90 -8.41
CA ASP A 262 -11.29 -1.65 -7.37
C ASP A 262 -11.07 -2.65 -6.22
N GLN A 263 -11.28 -2.21 -4.99
CA GLN A 263 -11.16 -3.04 -3.79
C GLN A 263 -12.55 -3.34 -3.24
N VAL A 264 -12.77 -4.59 -2.85
CA VAL A 264 -14.06 -5.11 -2.39
C VAL A 264 -13.79 -5.83 -1.07
N ASP A 265 -13.76 -5.02 -0.01
CA ASP A 265 -13.23 -5.37 1.32
C ASP A 265 -14.35 -5.57 2.34
N ASP A 266 -15.55 -5.03 2.09
CA ASP A 266 -16.71 -5.29 2.93
C ASP A 266 -17.43 -6.55 2.45
N LEU A 267 -17.90 -7.36 3.40
CA LEU A 267 -18.67 -8.57 3.13
C LEU A 267 -19.99 -8.29 2.40
N SER A 268 -20.51 -7.07 2.54
CA SER A 268 -21.74 -6.61 1.89
C SER A 268 -21.52 -5.96 0.51
N ASP A 269 -20.26 -5.78 0.11
CA ASP A 269 -19.96 -5.15 -1.16
C ASP A 269 -20.43 -6.00 -2.35
N VAL A 270 -20.83 -5.28 -3.41
CA VAL A 270 -21.27 -5.86 -4.67
C VAL A 270 -20.24 -5.50 -5.74
N ILE A 271 -19.72 -6.51 -6.43
CA ILE A 271 -18.84 -6.32 -7.58
C ILE A 271 -19.71 -5.85 -8.75
N LEU A 272 -19.45 -4.64 -9.24
CA LEU A 272 -20.14 -4.09 -10.40
C LEU A 272 -19.31 -4.28 -11.66
N GLY A 273 -19.87 -4.98 -12.65
CA GLY A 273 -19.26 -5.22 -13.95
C GLY A 273 -19.95 -4.44 -15.07
N GLN A 274 -19.21 -4.07 -16.10
CA GLN A 274 -19.79 -3.59 -17.35
C GLN A 274 -20.25 -4.79 -18.19
N ALA A 275 -21.40 -4.69 -18.86
CA ALA A 275 -21.85 -5.74 -19.79
C ALA A 275 -20.83 -5.98 -20.92
N ASN A 276 -20.70 -7.22 -21.36
CA ASN A 276 -19.72 -7.68 -22.35
C ASN A 276 -18.26 -7.36 -22.00
N SER A 277 -17.93 -7.33 -20.69
CA SER A 277 -16.56 -7.08 -20.23
C SER A 277 -16.00 -8.27 -19.47
N ARG A 278 -14.68 -8.26 -19.28
CA ARG A 278 -13.97 -9.24 -18.47
C ARG A 278 -13.37 -8.56 -17.25
N LEU A 279 -13.57 -9.17 -16.10
CA LEU A 279 -12.92 -8.79 -14.85
C LEU A 279 -11.97 -9.90 -14.43
N TYR A 280 -10.86 -9.53 -13.80
CA TYR A 280 -9.95 -10.47 -13.17
C TYR A 280 -10.02 -10.25 -11.67
N LEU A 281 -10.42 -11.28 -10.94
CA LEU A 281 -10.56 -11.24 -9.49
C LEU A 281 -9.30 -11.79 -8.84
N ILE A 282 -8.68 -10.99 -7.99
CA ILE A 282 -7.49 -11.38 -7.22
C ILE A 282 -7.91 -11.48 -5.76
N PRO A 283 -8.17 -12.70 -5.25
CA PRO A 283 -8.57 -12.88 -3.86
C PRO A 283 -7.39 -12.68 -2.91
N TYR A 284 -7.66 -12.05 -1.77
CA TYR A 284 -6.72 -11.92 -0.65
C TYR A 284 -7.41 -12.29 0.66
N VAL A 285 -6.60 -12.68 1.64
CA VAL A 285 -7.05 -12.77 3.03
C VAL A 285 -7.23 -11.35 3.55
N GLU A 286 -8.39 -11.06 4.11
CA GLU A 286 -8.67 -9.79 4.79
C GLU A 286 -8.93 -10.04 6.27
N ARG A 287 -8.48 -9.10 7.10
CA ARG A 287 -8.57 -9.21 8.55
C ARG A 287 -9.15 -7.94 9.13
N GLU A 288 -10.10 -8.07 10.04
CA GLU A 288 -10.74 -6.93 10.67
C GLU A 288 -10.06 -6.63 12.01
N PHE A 289 -9.45 -5.45 12.11
CA PHE A 289 -8.74 -5.00 13.31
C PHE A 289 -9.44 -3.81 13.97
N PRO A 290 -9.20 -3.57 15.28
CA PRO A 290 -9.61 -2.32 15.91
C PRO A 290 -8.91 -1.16 15.19
N ALA A 291 -9.67 -0.28 14.53
CA ALA A 291 -9.11 0.66 13.55
C ALA A 291 -8.05 1.56 14.18
N ARG A 292 -8.35 2.11 15.36
CA ARG A 292 -7.43 2.96 16.12
C ARG A 292 -6.13 2.24 16.52
N ALA A 293 -6.21 0.98 16.93
CA ALA A 293 -5.02 0.22 17.31
C ALA A 293 -4.15 -0.07 16.08
N TYR A 294 -4.77 -0.39 14.95
CA TYR A 294 -4.07 -0.62 13.68
C TYR A 294 -3.43 0.64 13.10
N SER A 295 -4.08 1.80 13.23
CA SER A 295 -3.50 3.10 12.86
C SER A 295 -2.31 3.46 13.78
N LEU A 296 -2.45 3.31 15.10
CA LEU A 296 -1.36 3.59 16.06
C LEU A 296 -0.19 2.59 15.98
N LEU A 297 -0.43 1.39 15.46
CA LEU A 297 0.65 0.46 15.09
C LEU A 297 1.49 1.01 13.94
N GLN A 298 0.85 1.56 12.91
CA GLN A 298 1.52 2.15 11.74
C GLN A 298 2.20 3.48 12.07
N ASN A 299 1.56 4.30 12.90
CA ASN A 299 2.08 5.58 13.36
C ASN A 299 1.76 5.81 14.84
N PRO A 300 2.69 5.48 15.76
CA PRO A 300 2.48 5.66 17.19
C PRO A 300 2.26 7.11 17.64
N GLN A 301 2.61 8.09 16.80
CA GLN A 301 2.50 9.52 17.09
C GLN A 301 1.21 10.16 16.56
N GLN A 302 0.36 9.38 15.88
CA GLN A 302 -0.86 9.89 15.26
C GLN A 302 -1.82 10.49 16.32
N GLN A 303 -2.17 11.77 16.13
CA GLN A 303 -3.03 12.50 17.07
C GLN A 303 -4.52 12.39 16.74
N VAL A 304 -4.86 12.40 15.46
CA VAL A 304 -6.25 12.25 15.00
C VAL A 304 -6.56 10.77 14.86
N GLY A 305 -7.47 10.28 15.69
CA GLY A 305 -7.85 8.87 15.67
C GLY A 305 -8.75 8.54 14.48
N GLU A 306 -8.72 7.27 14.07
CA GLU A 306 -9.75 6.67 13.22
C GLU A 306 -11.13 6.86 13.86
N SER A 307 -12.12 7.27 13.04
CA SER A 307 -13.50 7.45 13.48
C SER A 307 -14.31 6.16 13.51
N SER A 308 -13.86 5.14 12.75
CA SER A 308 -14.43 3.80 12.78
C SER A 308 -13.89 3.01 13.97
N ASP A 309 -14.71 2.12 14.55
CA ASP A 309 -14.27 1.18 15.57
C ASP A 309 -13.40 0.06 14.97
N TRP A 310 -13.70 -0.35 13.73
CA TRP A 310 -13.09 -1.50 13.06
C TRP A 310 -12.72 -1.15 11.61
N ALA A 311 -11.62 -1.72 11.14
CA ALA A 311 -11.15 -1.58 9.77
C ALA A 311 -10.76 -2.94 9.20
N TRP A 312 -11.22 -3.23 7.99
CA TRP A 312 -10.71 -4.35 7.20
C TRP A 312 -9.36 -3.97 6.62
N VAL A 313 -8.42 -4.91 6.72
CA VAL A 313 -7.05 -4.75 6.27
C VAL A 313 -6.74 -5.88 5.31
N ILE A 314 -6.32 -5.52 4.11
CA ILE A 314 -5.83 -6.42 3.08
C ILE A 314 -4.54 -7.10 3.57
N GLY A 315 -4.53 -8.43 3.53
CA GLY A 315 -3.38 -9.27 3.83
C GLY A 315 -2.82 -9.96 2.58
N GLU A 316 -2.39 -11.19 2.75
CA GLU A 316 -1.73 -11.98 1.70
C GLU A 316 -2.69 -12.45 0.59
N PRO A 317 -2.22 -12.54 -0.66
CA PRO A 317 -3.01 -13.09 -1.75
C PRO A 317 -3.28 -14.59 -1.54
N VAL A 318 -4.47 -15.03 -1.93
CA VAL A 318 -4.83 -16.46 -1.93
C VAL A 318 -4.14 -17.14 -3.11
N LYS A 319 -3.28 -18.13 -2.82
CA LYS A 319 -2.38 -18.74 -3.81
C LYS A 319 -2.93 -19.99 -4.50
N ALA A 320 -4.02 -20.55 -4.00
CA ALA A 320 -4.59 -21.79 -4.50
C ALA A 320 -6.09 -21.88 -4.19
N GLY A 321 -6.79 -22.73 -4.93
CA GLY A 321 -8.23 -22.93 -4.81
C GLY A 321 -8.96 -22.73 -6.14
N ARG A 322 -10.29 -22.75 -6.08
CA ARG A 322 -11.17 -22.53 -7.23
C ARG A 322 -12.19 -21.46 -6.92
N LEU A 323 -12.50 -20.62 -7.91
CA LEU A 323 -13.60 -19.68 -7.81
C LEU A 323 -14.85 -20.34 -8.38
N GLU A 324 -15.89 -20.46 -7.57
CA GLU A 324 -17.20 -20.98 -7.96
C GLU A 324 -18.13 -19.81 -8.33
N LEU A 325 -18.77 -19.88 -9.50
CA LEU A 325 -19.77 -18.94 -10.00
C LEU A 325 -21.15 -19.61 -9.98
N ARG A 326 -22.14 -18.94 -9.38
CA ARG A 326 -23.52 -19.46 -9.22
C ARG A 326 -24.53 -18.51 -9.83
N ALA A 327 -25.14 -18.93 -10.94
CA ALA A 327 -26.19 -18.22 -11.66
C ALA A 327 -27.41 -19.14 -11.87
N GLY A 328 -28.20 -19.40 -10.82
CA GLY A 328 -29.48 -20.12 -10.89
C GLY A 328 -29.45 -21.57 -11.43
N GLY A 329 -28.28 -22.13 -11.72
CA GLY A 329 -28.07 -23.47 -12.30
C GLY A 329 -26.84 -24.17 -11.71
N ALA A 330 -26.24 -25.09 -12.48
CA ALA A 330 -25.03 -25.79 -12.06
C ALA A 330 -23.86 -24.81 -11.85
N PRO A 331 -23.09 -24.93 -10.77
CA PRO A 331 -21.97 -24.04 -10.50
C PRO A 331 -20.87 -24.20 -11.56
N GLU A 332 -20.37 -23.08 -12.07
CA GLU A 332 -19.17 -23.06 -12.91
C GLU A 332 -17.94 -22.82 -12.02
N GLN A 333 -16.84 -23.54 -12.26
CA GLN A 333 -15.59 -23.34 -11.52
C GLN A 333 -14.51 -22.74 -12.43
N ARG A 334 -13.79 -21.74 -11.91
CA ARG A 334 -12.63 -21.12 -12.55
C ARG A 334 -11.36 -21.45 -11.78
N VAL A 335 -10.26 -21.57 -12.51
CA VAL A 335 -8.92 -21.84 -11.97
C VAL A 335 -8.11 -20.55 -11.90
N LEU A 336 -7.23 -20.48 -10.91
CA LEU A 336 -6.32 -19.38 -10.73
C LEU A 336 -5.34 -19.37 -11.90
N THR A 337 -5.24 -18.23 -12.61
CA THR A 337 -4.47 -18.14 -13.85
C THR A 337 -3.50 -16.96 -13.78
N PRO A 338 -2.22 -17.14 -14.19
CA PRO A 338 -1.27 -16.05 -14.31
C PRO A 338 -1.48 -15.29 -15.62
N TYR A 339 -1.33 -13.96 -15.58
CA TYR A 339 -1.55 -13.06 -16.72
C TYR A 339 -0.40 -12.08 -16.89
N ARG A 340 -0.25 -11.61 -18.13
CA ARG A 340 0.66 -10.55 -18.54
C ARG A 340 -0.14 -9.39 -19.12
N VAL A 341 0.24 -8.18 -18.78
CA VAL A 341 -0.34 -6.96 -19.32
C VAL A 341 0.56 -6.43 -20.43
N LYS A 342 -0.01 -6.27 -21.62
CA LYS A 342 0.66 -5.72 -22.79
C LYS A 342 0.06 -4.36 -23.11
N GLN A 343 0.92 -3.35 -23.27
CA GLN A 343 0.46 -2.05 -23.73
C GLN A 343 0.18 -2.13 -25.24
N VAL A 344 -1.03 -1.69 -25.64
CA VAL A 344 -1.43 -1.64 -27.04
C VAL A 344 -0.88 -0.33 -27.65
N PRO A 345 -0.09 -0.38 -28.74
CA PRO A 345 0.38 0.82 -29.41
C PRO A 345 -0.80 1.60 -30.04
N GLY A 346 -0.92 2.90 -29.75
CA GLY A 346 -1.98 3.74 -30.32
C GLY A 346 -2.09 5.13 -29.67
N THR A 347 -2.91 6.00 -30.27
CA THR A 347 -3.17 7.37 -29.76
C THR A 347 -3.98 7.39 -28.45
N THR A 348 -4.60 6.27 -28.10
CA THR A 348 -5.28 6.04 -26.82
C THR A 348 -4.48 4.97 -26.10
N LEU A 349 -3.78 5.33 -25.01
CA LEU A 349 -2.99 4.40 -24.20
C LEU A 349 -3.90 3.27 -23.67
N GLY A 350 -3.89 2.12 -24.34
CA GLY A 350 -4.70 0.95 -24.00
C GLY A 350 -3.86 -0.22 -23.52
N TYR A 351 -4.49 -1.18 -22.85
CA TYR A 351 -3.85 -2.40 -22.35
C TYR A 351 -4.64 -3.63 -22.78
N GLU A 352 -3.93 -4.73 -22.98
CA GLU A 352 -4.48 -6.06 -23.19
C GLU A 352 -3.92 -6.99 -22.12
N ILE A 353 -4.80 -7.79 -21.50
CA ILE A 353 -4.43 -8.77 -20.48
C ILE A 353 -4.50 -10.15 -21.13
N GLU A 354 -3.33 -10.76 -21.33
CA GLU A 354 -3.15 -12.05 -21.98
C GLU A 354 -2.68 -13.09 -20.93
N ALA A 355 -2.95 -14.38 -21.19
CA ALA A 355 -2.43 -15.43 -20.30
C ALA A 355 -0.89 -15.41 -20.30
N PHE A 356 -0.28 -15.50 -19.12
CA PHE A 356 1.17 -15.52 -19.00
C PHE A 356 1.72 -16.88 -19.45
N VAL A 357 2.60 -16.84 -20.45
CA VAL A 357 3.36 -18.01 -20.92
C VAL A 357 4.83 -17.81 -20.54
N PRO A 358 5.43 -18.72 -19.73
CA PRO A 358 6.84 -18.64 -19.39
C PRO A 358 7.72 -18.68 -20.65
N ASP A 359 8.64 -17.73 -20.76
CA ASP A 359 9.57 -17.63 -21.87
C ASP A 359 10.93 -18.21 -21.46
N PRO A 360 11.42 -19.29 -22.09
CA PRO A 360 12.72 -19.88 -21.77
C PRO A 360 13.90 -18.91 -21.93
N SER A 361 13.76 -17.88 -22.77
CA SER A 361 14.77 -16.83 -22.95
C SER A 361 14.73 -15.76 -21.84
N ARG A 362 13.65 -15.74 -21.06
CA ARG A 362 13.43 -14.86 -19.91
C ARG A 362 12.90 -15.68 -18.73
N PRO A 363 13.70 -16.61 -18.17
CA PRO A 363 13.24 -17.55 -17.15
C PRO A 363 12.76 -16.85 -15.86
N SER A 364 13.25 -15.64 -15.60
CA SER A 364 12.81 -14.77 -14.49
C SER A 364 11.60 -13.88 -14.78
N ALA A 365 11.00 -13.95 -15.97
CA ALA A 365 9.76 -13.24 -16.22
C ALA A 365 8.69 -13.75 -15.23
N VAL A 366 8.10 -12.83 -14.46
CA VAL A 366 6.98 -13.13 -13.57
C VAL A 366 5.69 -12.58 -14.19
N PRO A 367 4.53 -13.20 -13.90
CA PRO A 367 3.25 -12.63 -14.32
C PRO A 367 3.02 -11.27 -13.67
N ASP A 368 2.35 -10.37 -14.41
CA ASP A 368 1.98 -9.04 -13.91
C ASP A 368 0.83 -9.13 -12.90
N LEU A 369 -0.06 -10.10 -13.08
CA LEU A 369 -1.12 -10.42 -12.12
C LEU A 369 -1.48 -11.92 -12.15
N VAL A 370 -2.04 -12.42 -11.05
CA VAL A 370 -2.53 -13.80 -10.94
C VAL A 370 -3.94 -13.75 -10.35
N GLY A 371 -4.94 -14.24 -11.09
CA GLY A 371 -6.34 -14.07 -10.70
C GLY A 371 -7.30 -15.00 -11.43
N TYR A 372 -8.58 -14.86 -11.12
CA TYR A 372 -9.67 -15.62 -11.72
C TYR A 372 -10.39 -14.76 -12.77
N PRO A 373 -10.43 -15.17 -14.05
CA PRO A 373 -11.18 -14.47 -15.06
C PRO A 373 -12.68 -14.72 -14.87
N ILE A 374 -13.47 -13.65 -14.86
CA ILE A 374 -14.92 -13.72 -14.93
C ILE A 374 -15.43 -12.92 -16.13
N GLN A 375 -16.34 -13.53 -16.88
CA GLN A 375 -17.01 -12.89 -18.01
C GLN A 375 -18.32 -12.28 -17.53
N ILE A 376 -18.56 -11.03 -17.89
CA ILE A 376 -19.81 -10.33 -17.62
C ILE A 376 -20.60 -10.28 -18.92
N ASP A 377 -21.65 -11.11 -19.02
CA ASP A 377 -22.37 -11.30 -20.29
C ASP A 377 -23.37 -10.16 -20.56
N GLN A 378 -24.50 -10.14 -19.85
CA GLN A 378 -25.65 -9.30 -20.22
C GLN A 378 -25.97 -8.20 -19.19
N PRO A 379 -26.49 -7.03 -19.62
CA PRO A 379 -27.03 -6.02 -18.71
C PRO A 379 -28.13 -6.60 -17.80
N GLY A 380 -28.18 -6.17 -16.54
CA GLY A 380 -29.18 -6.64 -15.58
C GLY A 380 -28.99 -8.09 -15.09
N SER A 381 -27.96 -8.79 -15.56
CA SER A 381 -27.59 -10.10 -15.03
C SER A 381 -26.85 -9.99 -13.70
N GLY A 382 -26.83 -11.09 -12.95
CA GLY A 382 -25.94 -11.21 -11.82
C GLY A 382 -25.84 -12.64 -11.31
N PHE A 383 -24.73 -12.90 -10.66
CA PHE A 383 -24.38 -14.20 -10.12
C PHE A 383 -23.63 -14.01 -8.81
N GLU A 384 -23.54 -15.05 -8.02
CA GLU A 384 -22.73 -15.06 -6.81
C GLU A 384 -21.41 -15.75 -7.10
N ILE A 385 -20.32 -15.22 -6.54
CA ILE A 385 -19.02 -15.89 -6.53
C ILE A 385 -18.68 -16.37 -5.14
N ARG A 386 -17.94 -17.47 -5.03
CA ARG A 386 -17.40 -18.01 -3.78
C ARG A 386 -16.03 -18.63 -4.03
N MET A 387 -15.14 -18.56 -3.05
CA MET A 387 -13.85 -19.23 -3.14
C MET A 387 -13.88 -20.58 -2.43
N LEU A 388 -13.36 -21.60 -3.10
CA LEU A 388 -13.17 -22.94 -2.57
C LEU A 388 -11.67 -23.18 -2.36
N SER A 389 -11.31 -23.82 -1.25
CA SER A 389 -9.95 -24.30 -0.98
C SER A 389 -9.55 -25.38 -2.01
N PRO A 390 -8.27 -25.75 -2.10
CA PRO A 390 -7.82 -26.87 -2.92
C PRO A 390 -8.54 -28.19 -2.61
N GLU A 391 -8.98 -28.38 -1.35
CA GLU A 391 -9.74 -29.52 -0.85
C GLU A 391 -11.26 -29.39 -1.12
N GLY A 392 -11.69 -28.30 -1.74
CA GLY A 392 -13.09 -28.04 -2.07
C GLY A 392 -13.92 -27.43 -0.94
N GLN A 393 -13.30 -26.97 0.15
CA GLN A 393 -14.01 -26.35 1.27
C GLN A 393 -14.28 -24.87 0.99
N LEU A 394 -15.46 -24.36 1.35
CA LEU A 394 -15.78 -22.94 1.19
C LEU A 394 -14.88 -22.08 2.09
N LEU A 395 -14.15 -21.13 1.49
CA LEU A 395 -13.37 -20.16 2.24
C LEU A 395 -14.30 -19.12 2.90
N PRO A 396 -14.20 -18.91 4.23
CA PRO A 396 -15.09 -18.00 4.95
C PRO A 396 -15.08 -16.57 4.41
N GLY A 397 -16.28 -15.96 4.34
CA GLY A 397 -16.43 -14.58 3.90
C GLY A 397 -16.11 -14.34 2.42
N SER A 398 -15.86 -15.37 1.61
CA SER A 398 -15.54 -15.22 0.19
C SER A 398 -16.74 -14.95 -0.72
N ALA A 399 -17.97 -15.06 -0.21
CA ALA A 399 -19.15 -14.86 -1.04
C ALA A 399 -19.30 -13.38 -1.44
N ARG A 400 -19.45 -13.09 -2.74
CA ARG A 400 -19.80 -11.75 -3.24
C ARG A 400 -20.84 -11.86 -4.34
N LEU A 401 -21.71 -10.86 -4.41
CA LEU A 401 -22.61 -10.70 -5.54
C LEU A 401 -21.89 -9.94 -6.64
N VAL A 402 -21.95 -10.47 -7.86
CA VAL A 402 -21.55 -9.77 -9.08
C VAL A 402 -22.81 -9.32 -9.79
N ARG A 403 -22.91 -8.02 -10.07
CA ARG A 403 -24.08 -7.42 -10.72
C ARG A 403 -23.64 -6.59 -11.92
N THR A 404 -24.44 -6.68 -12.97
CA THR A 404 -24.33 -5.79 -14.13
C THR A 404 -25.49 -4.80 -14.04
N PRO A 405 -25.23 -3.48 -13.95
CA PRO A 405 -26.31 -2.50 -13.96
C PRO A 405 -27.23 -2.71 -15.16
N ALA A 406 -28.54 -2.76 -14.91
CA ALA A 406 -29.51 -2.75 -15.99
C ALA A 406 -29.56 -1.35 -16.60
N THR A 407 -29.69 -1.25 -17.93
CA THR A 407 -30.08 0.00 -18.57
C THR A 407 -31.60 0.12 -18.45
N PRO A 408 -32.13 1.00 -17.56
CA PRO A 408 -33.57 1.16 -17.46
C PRO A 408 -34.13 1.68 -18.80
N PRO A 409 -35.30 1.20 -19.25
CA PRO A 409 -35.88 1.69 -20.49
C PRO A 409 -36.17 3.19 -20.34
N LEU A 410 -35.68 4.00 -21.29
CA LEU A 410 -35.81 5.46 -21.27
C LEU A 410 -37.28 5.91 -21.08
N GLY A 411 -38.23 5.18 -21.68
CA GLY A 411 -39.66 5.45 -21.53
C GLY A 411 -40.15 5.38 -20.07
N LEU A 412 -39.61 4.47 -19.25
CA LEU A 412 -39.97 4.36 -17.84
C LEU A 412 -39.44 5.56 -17.04
N LEU A 413 -38.21 5.99 -17.32
CA LEU A 413 -37.62 7.18 -16.70
C LEU A 413 -38.41 8.44 -17.07
N LEU A 414 -38.80 8.58 -18.34
CA LEU A 414 -39.64 9.69 -18.81
C LEU A 414 -41.03 9.66 -18.17
N LEU A 415 -41.63 8.48 -18.02
CA LEU A 415 -42.93 8.31 -17.36
C LEU A 415 -42.86 8.73 -15.89
N LEU A 416 -41.85 8.28 -15.15
CA LEU A 416 -41.63 8.69 -13.76
C LEU A 416 -41.40 10.20 -13.63
N ALA A 417 -40.64 10.81 -14.56
CA ALA A 417 -40.42 12.24 -14.61
C ALA A 417 -41.70 13.03 -14.97
N ALA A 418 -42.65 12.42 -15.68
CA ALA A 418 -43.93 13.01 -16.04
C ALA A 418 -44.99 12.93 -14.93
N VAL A 419 -44.80 12.10 -13.89
CA VAL A 419 -45.77 11.97 -12.78
C VAL A 419 -46.04 13.31 -12.09
N PRO A 420 -45.05 14.13 -11.70
CA PRO A 420 -45.31 15.44 -11.10
C PRO A 420 -46.08 16.38 -12.03
N LEU A 421 -45.83 16.32 -13.34
CA LEU A 421 -46.54 17.13 -14.34
C LEU A 421 -48.01 16.69 -14.46
N ALA A 422 -48.26 15.38 -14.48
CA ALA A 422 -49.61 14.84 -14.52
C ALA A 422 -50.40 15.16 -13.24
N VAL A 423 -49.76 15.04 -12.06
CA VAL A 423 -50.34 15.44 -10.76
C VAL A 423 -50.63 16.93 -10.75
N GLY A 424 -49.68 17.77 -11.19
CA GLY A 424 -49.87 19.21 -11.29
C GLY A 424 -51.01 19.60 -12.22
N ALA A 425 -51.11 18.96 -13.40
CA ALA A 425 -52.21 19.16 -14.33
C ALA A 425 -53.56 18.74 -13.71
N GLY A 426 -53.62 17.60 -13.03
CA GLY A 426 -54.80 17.13 -12.32
C GLY A 426 -55.26 18.09 -11.21
N VAL A 427 -54.32 18.64 -10.43
CA VAL A 427 -54.61 19.67 -9.41
C VAL A 427 -55.16 20.93 -10.05
N ILE A 428 -54.57 21.42 -11.15
CA ILE A 428 -55.04 22.62 -11.87
C ILE A 428 -56.45 22.41 -12.43
N ILE A 429 -56.71 21.25 -13.06
CA ILE A 429 -58.02 20.91 -13.61
C ILE A 429 -59.06 20.84 -12.49
N ARG A 430 -58.79 20.10 -11.40
CA ARG A 430 -59.70 19.98 -10.25
C ARG A 430 -60.00 21.35 -9.64
N ARG A 431 -58.99 22.21 -9.49
CA ARG A 431 -59.14 23.56 -8.95
C ARG A 431 -60.00 24.44 -9.86
N ARG A 432 -59.88 24.31 -11.18
CA ARG A 432 -60.70 25.04 -12.17
C ARG A 432 -62.15 24.54 -12.19
N THR A 433 -62.41 23.25 -12.04
CA THR A 433 -63.77 22.71 -12.01
C THR A 433 -64.49 23.04 -10.71
N THR A 434 -63.80 23.08 -9.57
CA THR A 434 -64.39 23.55 -8.31
C THR A 434 -64.64 25.06 -8.26
N MET A 435 -63.93 25.84 -9.08
CA MET A 435 -64.13 27.30 -9.17
C MET A 435 -65.17 27.72 -10.23
N ARG A 436 -65.82 26.78 -10.92
CA ARG A 436 -66.94 27.06 -11.82
C ARG A 436 -68.24 26.47 -11.27
N LEU A 437 -68.88 27.24 -10.39
CA LEU A 437 -70.33 27.44 -10.13
C LEU A 437 -70.60 27.57 -8.62
N PRO A 438 -71.39 28.56 -8.17
CA PRO A 438 -72.51 29.15 -8.90
C PRO A 438 -72.28 30.61 -9.34
N ARG A 439 -72.49 30.88 -10.63
CA ARG A 439 -73.17 32.10 -11.05
C ARG A 439 -74.66 31.79 -10.99
N ASN A 440 -75.33 32.28 -9.96
CA ASN A 440 -76.34 33.30 -10.17
C ASN A 440 -76.53 34.11 -8.89
N ILE A 441 -76.27 35.40 -9.09
CA ILE A 441 -76.50 36.53 -8.21
C ILE A 441 -77.94 37.00 -8.49
N ALA A 442 -78.67 37.28 -7.41
CA ALA A 442 -79.82 38.19 -7.24
C ALA A 442 -80.82 38.40 -8.40
N ALA A 443 -82.08 38.07 -8.13
CA ALA A 443 -83.19 39.05 -8.06
C ALA A 443 -84.29 38.48 -7.16
#